data_AF-A0A7S0MUD9-F1
#
_entry.id   AF-A0A7S0MUD9-F1
#
_cell.length_a   1.000
_cell.length_b   1.000
_cell.length_c   1.000
_cell.angle_alpha   90.00
_cell.angle_beta   90.00
_cell.angle_gamma   90.00
#
_symmetry.space_group_name_H-M   'P 1'
#
loop_
_entity.id
_entity.type
_entity.pdbx_description
1 polymer ?
#
loop_
_entity_poly.entity_id
_entity_poly.type
_entity_poly.pdbx_seq_one_letter_code
_entity_poly.pdbx_strand_id
1 'polypeptide(L)'
;MAEVAMDDATTPAPLPVCSFNLLQHIKSAQAQHGLRHGDYGRYRQYCARRLRRLYKGLKFLHGRKKFENKVLEADMVKEERHLFIPLMLAERAWSYAMELKKEVAADPRKRMHLMKRLRKAARWAAELAALCAARADSRTALEAEAYSSWMGANVLFEQEKDWEGALNKFLRTRTVYDQLSQVGDLEQQALCRERVEELEPSIRYCQYNLNKSGGKTSMSDLKDLKSQSPAQDLLQSKLEAVLVEERKRQAESMSAITWQGRSVPVRNNATRLCILNANDLLPQLEQVEEYAQKEKLFDKIFICYEDARKQVRADISRLASARGAEGDAARAELQAADAAVTEMLVTSTIARNKLLFTHHQAQLAPPEERAAEGGGEKKAKVKVEDLVRLSDNLLTNLGGLADSVLATGGSADAAAECAAQEAALSGWRAYYLAQMHTDRGALAEAYLLLGVAAAHAGKAAAQEEARGPG
;
A
#
# COMPACT_ATOMS: atom_id res chain seq x y z
N MET A 1 49.13 -48.82 -0.09
CA MET A 1 47.87 -48.23 -0.55
C MET A 1 47.30 -47.48 0.63
N ALA A 2 47.40 -46.15 0.62
CA ALA A 2 46.90 -45.29 1.67
C ALA A 2 45.46 -44.92 1.34
N GLU A 3 44.53 -45.28 2.22
CA GLU A 3 43.13 -44.90 2.14
C GLU A 3 42.97 -43.56 2.86
N VAL A 4 42.63 -42.53 2.09
CA VAL A 4 42.47 -41.15 2.54
C VAL A 4 41.09 -41.01 3.17
N ALA A 5 41.05 -40.79 4.48
CA ALA A 5 39.85 -40.34 5.17
C ALA A 5 39.56 -38.88 4.75
N MET A 6 38.47 -38.67 4.01
CA MET A 6 37.92 -37.35 3.77
C MET A 6 37.14 -36.92 5.02
N ASP A 7 37.64 -35.88 5.70
CA ASP A 7 36.92 -35.19 6.76
C ASP A 7 35.67 -34.51 6.18
N ASP A 8 34.53 -34.85 6.77
CA ASP A 8 33.23 -34.22 6.54
C ASP A 8 33.29 -32.73 6.91
N ALA A 9 33.26 -31.87 5.89
CA ALA A 9 33.12 -30.44 6.05
C ALA A 9 31.72 -30.14 6.61
N THR A 10 31.63 -29.94 7.92
CA THR A 10 30.44 -29.44 8.60
C THR A 10 30.11 -28.05 8.05
N THR A 11 29.08 -27.94 7.23
CA THR A 11 28.54 -26.66 6.76
C THR A 11 28.08 -25.84 7.97
N PRO A 12 28.60 -24.61 8.19
CA PRO A 12 28.19 -23.80 9.32
C PRO A 12 26.72 -23.40 9.18
N ALA A 13 25.97 -23.52 10.27
CA ALA A 13 24.56 -23.15 10.34
C ALA A 13 24.32 -21.72 9.81
N PRO A 14 23.20 -21.46 9.10
CA PRO A 14 22.91 -20.13 8.54
C PRO A 14 22.81 -19.11 9.66
N LEU A 15 23.67 -18.09 9.61
CA LEU A 15 23.68 -16.97 10.56
C LEU A 15 22.34 -16.21 10.51
N PRO A 16 21.82 -15.71 11.66
CA PRO A 16 20.50 -15.10 11.74
C PRO A 16 20.36 -13.84 10.88
N VAL A 17 19.16 -13.65 10.34
CA VAL A 17 18.77 -12.44 9.59
C VAL A 17 18.61 -11.28 10.58
N CYS A 18 19.23 -10.14 10.28
CA CYS A 18 19.10 -8.94 11.10
C CYS A 18 17.87 -8.12 10.68
N SER A 19 17.07 -7.63 11.63
CA SER A 19 15.92 -6.75 11.33
C SER A 19 15.92 -5.55 12.26
N PHE A 20 15.88 -4.32 11.72
CA PHE A 20 15.70 -3.11 12.53
C PHE A 20 15.15 -1.95 11.70
N ASN A 21 14.34 -1.09 12.33
CA ASN A 21 13.84 0.14 11.71
C ASN A 21 14.94 1.21 11.68
N LEU A 22 15.58 1.38 10.53
CA LEU A 22 16.70 2.29 10.33
C LEU A 22 16.24 3.74 10.43
N LEU A 23 15.13 4.10 9.78
CA LEU A 23 14.64 5.48 9.81
C LEU A 23 14.26 5.93 11.23
N GLN A 24 13.52 5.06 11.96
CA GLN A 24 13.12 5.32 13.35
C GLN A 24 14.33 5.48 14.27
N HIS A 25 15.36 4.64 14.10
CA HIS A 25 16.59 4.74 14.87
C HIS A 25 17.33 6.06 14.65
N ILE A 26 17.45 6.48 13.39
CA ILE A 26 18.08 7.76 13.04
C ILE A 26 17.28 8.92 13.62
N LYS A 27 15.98 8.99 13.34
CA LYS A 27 15.11 10.10 13.77
C LYS A 27 15.07 10.24 15.29
N SER A 28 14.91 9.13 16.02
CA SER A 28 14.95 9.13 17.48
C SER A 28 16.31 9.61 18.02
N ALA A 29 17.42 9.12 17.46
CA ALA A 29 18.77 9.51 17.86
C ALA A 29 19.05 11.00 17.57
N GLN A 30 18.62 11.50 16.41
CA GLN A 30 18.77 12.91 16.04
C GLN A 30 17.95 13.81 16.97
N ALA A 31 16.69 13.49 17.22
CA ALA A 31 15.82 14.27 18.10
C ALA A 31 16.34 14.33 19.55
N GLN A 32 16.78 13.19 20.11
CA GLN A 32 17.27 13.11 21.50
C GLN A 32 18.64 13.77 21.71
N HIS A 33 19.47 13.87 20.67
CA HIS A 33 20.88 14.25 20.83
C HIS A 33 21.29 15.54 20.11
N GLY A 34 20.33 16.45 19.88
CA GLY A 34 20.60 17.86 19.57
C GLY A 34 19.94 18.41 18.32
N LEU A 35 19.51 17.55 17.38
CA LEU A 35 18.98 18.01 16.10
C LEU A 35 17.61 18.69 16.22
N ARG A 36 16.85 18.42 17.28
CA ARG A 36 15.65 19.19 17.63
C ARG A 36 15.92 20.70 17.79
N HIS A 37 17.15 21.08 18.16
CA HIS A 37 17.59 22.46 18.28
C HIS A 37 18.62 22.84 17.19
N GLY A 38 18.81 22.00 16.17
CA GLY A 38 19.79 22.22 15.10
C GLY A 38 21.25 22.11 15.54
N ASP A 39 21.56 21.48 16.68
CA ASP A 39 22.92 21.30 17.17
C ASP A 39 23.58 20.03 16.59
N TYR A 40 24.19 20.20 15.42
CA TYR A 40 24.94 19.15 14.72
C TYR A 40 26.25 18.78 15.43
N GLY A 41 26.83 19.68 16.22
CA GLY A 41 28.06 19.41 16.97
C GLY A 41 27.82 18.38 18.08
N ARG A 42 26.74 18.55 18.84
CA ARG A 42 26.30 17.63 19.89
C ARG A 42 25.95 16.25 19.32
N TYR A 43 25.21 16.20 18.21
CA TYR A 43 24.86 14.94 17.57
C TYR A 43 26.09 14.18 17.06
N ARG A 44 27.07 14.88 16.46
CA ARG A 44 28.37 14.30 16.06
C ARG A 44 29.12 13.68 17.24
N GLN A 45 29.18 14.36 18.38
CA GLN A 45 29.84 13.84 19.59
C GLN A 45 29.12 12.61 20.15
N TYR A 46 27.79 12.61 20.11
CA TYR A 46 27.00 11.43 20.46
C TYR A 46 27.34 10.24 19.53
N CYS A 47 27.35 10.44 18.20
CA CYS A 47 27.69 9.39 17.24
C CYS A 47 29.10 8.82 17.50
N ALA A 48 30.07 9.69 17.81
CA ALA A 48 31.43 9.26 18.16
C ALA A 48 31.47 8.39 19.44
N ARG A 49 30.75 8.80 20.50
CA ARG A 49 30.65 8.04 21.76
C ARG A 49 29.89 6.71 21.57
N ARG A 50 28.82 6.71 20.78
CA ARG A 50 28.05 5.50 20.44
C ARG A 50 28.91 4.52 19.64
N LEU A 51 29.62 4.98 18.63
CA LEU A 51 30.55 4.17 17.85
C LEU A 51 31.64 3.54 18.74
N ARG A 52 32.21 4.30 19.69
CA ARG A 52 33.19 3.75 20.65
C ARG A 52 32.61 2.64 21.52
N ARG A 53 31.35 2.79 21.99
CA ARG A 53 30.64 1.76 22.75
C ARG A 53 30.36 0.51 21.91
N LEU A 54 29.94 0.68 20.65
CA LEU A 54 29.71 -0.42 19.70
C LEU A 54 31.00 -1.21 19.46
N TYR A 55 32.10 -0.54 19.13
CA TYR A 55 33.39 -1.23 18.93
C TYR A 55 33.87 -1.98 20.17
N LYS A 56 33.67 -1.42 21.38
CA LYS A 56 34.03 -2.12 22.63
C LYS A 56 33.11 -3.31 22.89
N GLY A 57 31.80 -3.16 22.70
CA GLY A 57 30.81 -4.20 22.94
C GLY A 57 30.97 -5.39 21.98
N LEU A 58 31.20 -5.11 20.69
CA LEU A 58 31.37 -6.13 19.64
C LEU A 58 32.80 -6.66 19.53
N LYS A 59 33.70 -6.22 20.43
CA LYS A 59 35.15 -6.52 20.40
C LYS A 59 35.81 -6.19 19.04
N PHE A 60 35.23 -5.27 18.29
CA PHE A 60 35.66 -4.84 16.96
C PHE A 60 36.57 -3.60 17.04
N LEU A 61 37.64 -3.69 17.82
CA LEU A 61 38.59 -2.58 18.02
C LEU A 61 39.71 -2.62 16.98
N HIS A 62 40.08 -1.44 16.45
CA HIS A 62 41.14 -1.22 15.46
C HIS A 62 42.57 -1.23 16.03
N GLY A 63 42.83 -2.10 17.01
CA GLY A 63 44.12 -2.17 17.72
C GLY A 63 44.28 -1.11 18.83
N ARG A 64 45.15 -1.40 19.82
CA ARG A 64 45.43 -0.52 20.98
C ARG A 64 46.75 0.25 20.87
N LYS A 65 47.79 -0.36 20.28
CA LYS A 65 49.15 0.21 20.14
C LYS A 65 49.46 0.61 18.70
N LYS A 66 49.03 -0.21 17.72
CA LYS A 66 49.13 0.06 16.27
C LYS A 66 47.72 0.06 15.68
N PHE A 67 47.48 0.94 14.72
CA PHE A 67 46.20 1.00 14.03
C PHE A 67 46.07 -0.19 13.08
N GLU A 68 45.01 -0.97 13.27
CA GLU A 68 44.63 -2.10 12.40
C GLU A 68 43.25 -1.81 11.82
N ASN A 69 43.19 -1.54 10.51
CA ASN A 69 41.92 -1.31 9.85
C ASN A 69 41.14 -2.63 9.78
N LYS A 70 40.06 -2.73 10.54
CA LYS A 70 39.15 -3.88 10.50
C LYS A 70 37.96 -3.49 9.65
N VAL A 71 37.88 -4.04 8.45
CA VAL A 71 36.73 -3.85 7.57
C VAL A 71 35.65 -4.84 8.00
N LEU A 72 34.40 -4.37 8.05
CA LEU A 72 33.27 -5.21 8.41
C LEU A 72 32.77 -5.92 7.15
N GLU A 73 33.04 -7.21 7.05
CA GLU A 73 32.55 -8.07 5.97
C GLU A 73 31.21 -8.71 6.34
N ALA A 74 30.44 -9.18 5.34
CA ALA A 74 29.11 -9.75 5.54
C ALA A 74 29.10 -10.94 6.53
N ASP A 75 30.12 -11.80 6.48
CA ASP A 75 30.25 -12.98 7.34
C ASP A 75 30.49 -12.64 8.83
N MET A 76 30.92 -11.40 9.10
CA MET A 76 31.15 -10.91 10.45
C MET A 76 29.88 -10.36 11.10
N VAL A 77 28.79 -10.18 10.35
CA VAL A 77 27.52 -9.63 10.83
C VAL A 77 26.70 -10.73 11.50
N LYS A 78 26.95 -10.92 12.81
CA LYS A 78 26.24 -11.90 13.66
C LYS A 78 25.03 -11.32 14.39
N GLU A 79 25.07 -10.01 14.64
CA GLU A 79 24.05 -9.27 15.39
C GLU A 79 23.75 -7.96 14.65
N GLU A 80 22.53 -7.44 14.77
CA GLU A 80 22.09 -6.13 14.25
C GLU A 80 23.04 -4.98 14.63
N ARG A 81 23.65 -5.07 15.82
CA ARG A 81 24.59 -4.06 16.33
C ARG A 81 25.80 -3.85 15.42
N HIS A 82 26.18 -4.83 14.61
CA HIS A 82 27.26 -4.69 13.63
C HIS A 82 26.86 -3.70 12.53
N LEU A 83 25.58 -3.72 12.09
CA LEU A 83 25.04 -2.80 11.08
C LEU A 83 24.97 -1.35 11.61
N PHE A 84 24.86 -1.17 12.94
CA PHE A 84 24.97 0.17 13.54
C PHE A 84 26.36 0.80 13.42
N ILE A 85 27.43 0.04 13.16
CA ILE A 85 28.77 0.61 12.96
C ILE A 85 28.81 1.52 11.70
N PRO A 86 28.56 1.00 10.48
CA PRO A 86 28.54 1.83 9.28
C PRO A 86 27.44 2.90 9.32
N LEU A 87 26.30 2.63 9.95
CA LEU A 87 25.25 3.64 10.17
C LEU A 87 25.77 4.84 10.99
N MET A 88 26.40 4.59 12.15
CA MET A 88 26.93 5.68 13.00
C MET A 88 28.16 6.36 12.37
N LEU A 89 28.93 5.67 11.52
CA LEU A 89 30.00 6.27 10.74
C LEU A 89 29.47 7.24 9.68
N ALA A 90 28.39 6.87 9.00
CA ALA A 90 27.68 7.71 8.03
C ALA A 90 27.07 8.95 8.73
N GLU A 91 26.28 8.75 9.79
CA GLU A 91 25.62 9.83 10.54
C GLU A 91 26.63 10.81 11.15
N ARG A 92 27.75 10.33 11.70
CA ARG A 92 28.82 11.20 12.21
C ARG A 92 29.44 12.07 11.11
N ALA A 93 29.67 11.50 9.93
CA ALA A 93 30.25 12.22 8.80
C ALA A 93 29.25 13.24 8.23
N TRP A 94 27.98 12.87 8.13
CA TRP A 94 26.89 13.74 7.70
C TRP A 94 26.67 14.90 8.66
N SER A 95 26.57 14.64 9.97
CA SER A 95 26.42 15.67 10.99
C SER A 95 27.57 16.69 10.96
N TYR A 96 28.80 16.23 10.73
CA TYR A 96 29.94 17.13 10.57
C TYR A 96 29.82 17.95 9.27
N ALA A 97 29.35 17.36 8.17
CA ALA A 97 29.09 18.13 6.96
C ALA A 97 28.04 19.24 7.19
N MET A 98 26.97 18.95 7.92
CA MET A 98 25.92 19.92 8.22
C MET A 98 26.37 21.04 9.18
N GLU A 99 27.24 20.71 10.15
CA GLU A 99 27.92 21.70 11.00
C GLU A 99 28.78 22.64 10.14
N LEU A 100 29.61 22.09 9.25
CA LEU A 100 30.41 22.88 8.32
C LEU A 100 29.53 23.71 7.37
N LYS A 101 28.36 23.20 6.98
CA LYS A 101 27.43 23.90 6.06
C LYS A 101 26.98 25.24 6.63
N LYS A 102 26.74 25.31 7.93
CA LYS A 102 26.41 26.57 8.63
C LYS A 102 27.58 27.56 8.57
N GLU A 103 28.80 27.07 8.60
CA GLU A 103 30.02 27.87 8.60
C GLU A 103 30.47 28.31 7.19
N VAL A 104 30.02 27.63 6.13
CA VAL A 104 30.39 27.94 4.74
C VAL A 104 29.98 29.36 4.34
N ALA A 105 28.88 29.89 4.88
CA ALA A 105 28.45 31.26 4.63
C ALA A 105 29.48 32.30 5.11
N ALA A 106 30.20 32.01 6.20
CA ALA A 106 31.25 32.86 6.75
C ALA A 106 32.64 32.53 6.18
N ASP A 107 32.92 31.26 5.89
CA ASP A 107 34.20 30.80 5.33
C ASP A 107 33.98 29.82 4.16
N PRO A 108 33.97 30.31 2.90
CA PRO A 108 33.80 29.48 1.72
C PRO A 108 34.85 28.37 1.53
N ARG A 109 36.04 28.49 2.14
CA ARG A 109 37.11 27.46 2.04
C ARG A 109 36.67 26.14 2.68
N LYS A 110 35.73 26.20 3.65
CA LYS A 110 35.15 25.02 4.30
C LYS A 110 34.28 24.18 3.37
N ARG A 111 33.85 24.71 2.20
CA ARG A 111 33.04 23.96 1.22
C ARG A 111 33.75 22.68 0.75
N MET A 112 35.07 22.72 0.52
CA MET A 112 35.82 21.52 0.14
C MET A 112 35.80 20.47 1.26
N HIS A 113 35.90 20.89 2.52
CA HIS A 113 35.86 19.99 3.67
C HIS A 113 34.46 19.39 3.87
N LEU A 114 33.42 20.20 3.75
CA LEU A 114 32.02 19.76 3.71
C LEU A 114 31.82 18.66 2.66
N MET A 115 32.29 18.90 1.43
CA MET A 115 32.16 17.92 0.35
C MET A 115 32.90 16.61 0.65
N LYS A 116 34.11 16.68 1.23
CA LYS A 116 34.85 15.49 1.67
C LYS A 116 34.08 14.71 2.74
N ARG A 117 33.38 15.40 3.64
CA ARG A 117 32.55 14.76 4.69
C ARG A 117 31.29 14.12 4.13
N LEU A 118 30.58 14.78 3.21
CA LEU A 118 29.39 14.20 2.56
C LEU A 118 29.73 12.97 1.73
N ARG A 119 30.80 13.02 0.92
CA ARG A 119 31.25 11.83 0.17
C ARG A 119 31.61 10.67 1.09
N LYS A 120 32.21 10.96 2.24
CA LYS A 120 32.48 9.95 3.27
C LYS A 120 31.19 9.38 3.85
N ALA A 121 30.19 10.20 4.13
CA ALA A 121 28.88 9.73 4.61
C ALA A 121 28.19 8.81 3.59
N ALA A 122 28.16 9.22 2.32
CA ALA A 122 27.58 8.42 1.23
C ALA A 122 28.29 7.08 1.04
N ARG A 123 29.63 7.04 1.16
CA ARG A 123 30.38 5.79 1.11
C ARG A 123 29.97 4.82 2.23
N TRP A 124 29.90 5.29 3.48
CA TRP A 124 29.47 4.43 4.60
C TRP A 124 28.02 3.99 4.47
N ALA A 125 27.14 4.83 3.93
CA ALA A 125 25.76 4.47 3.66
C ALA A 125 25.65 3.39 2.55
N ALA A 126 26.49 3.45 1.53
CA ALA A 126 26.58 2.40 0.51
C ALA A 126 27.12 1.08 1.07
N GLU A 127 28.15 1.13 1.93
CA GLU A 127 28.65 -0.06 2.63
C GLU A 127 27.58 -0.66 3.56
N LEU A 128 26.80 0.17 4.27
CA LEU A 128 25.64 -0.29 5.06
C LEU A 128 24.60 -0.98 4.17
N ALA A 129 24.22 -0.39 3.05
CA ALA A 129 23.23 -0.97 2.13
C ALA A 129 23.70 -2.32 1.58
N ALA A 130 24.98 -2.46 1.24
CA ALA A 130 25.56 -3.73 0.79
C ALA A 130 25.50 -4.81 1.88
N LEU A 131 25.81 -4.46 3.13
CA LEU A 131 25.72 -5.39 4.26
C LEU A 131 24.27 -5.78 4.56
N CYS A 132 23.33 -4.83 4.52
CA CYS A 132 21.92 -5.12 4.73
C CYS A 132 21.36 -6.00 3.59
N ALA A 133 21.76 -5.77 2.34
CA ALA A 133 21.34 -6.61 1.22
C ALA A 133 21.78 -8.08 1.36
N ALA A 134 22.89 -8.34 2.05
CA ALA A 134 23.41 -9.69 2.26
C ALA A 134 22.90 -10.37 3.55
N ARG A 135 22.56 -9.58 4.59
CA ARG A 135 22.39 -10.10 5.96
C ARG A 135 21.09 -9.67 6.65
N ALA A 136 20.37 -8.69 6.11
CA ALA A 136 19.17 -8.15 6.73
C ALA A 136 17.88 -8.64 6.04
N ASP A 137 16.75 -8.45 6.72
CA ASP A 137 15.43 -8.69 6.14
C ASP A 137 15.14 -7.73 4.99
N SER A 138 14.16 -8.11 4.15
CA SER A 138 13.77 -7.36 2.95
C SER A 138 13.47 -5.88 3.27
N ARG A 139 12.80 -5.62 4.40
CA ARG A 139 12.46 -4.28 4.87
C ARG A 139 13.69 -3.45 5.26
N THR A 140 14.58 -3.95 6.12
CA THR A 140 15.78 -3.21 6.51
C THR A 140 16.71 -3.00 5.32
N ALA A 141 16.78 -3.96 4.38
CA ALA A 141 17.54 -3.82 3.16
C ALA A 141 17.01 -2.66 2.28
N LEU A 142 15.69 -2.54 2.13
CA LEU A 142 15.06 -1.41 1.43
C LEU A 142 15.30 -0.07 2.13
N GLU A 143 15.14 0.00 3.46
CA GLU A 143 15.42 1.22 4.22
C GLU A 143 16.89 1.65 4.10
N ALA A 144 17.82 0.69 4.14
CA ALA A 144 19.25 0.96 3.95
C ALA A 144 19.57 1.46 2.54
N GLU A 145 18.90 0.91 1.52
CA GLU A 145 19.01 1.36 0.13
C GLU A 145 18.45 2.77 -0.08
N ALA A 146 17.30 3.09 0.53
CA ALA A 146 16.73 4.43 0.54
C ALA A 146 17.66 5.43 1.26
N TYR A 147 18.22 5.05 2.41
CA TYR A 147 19.18 5.87 3.15
C TYR A 147 20.48 6.13 2.38
N SER A 148 21.01 5.10 1.68
CA SER A 148 22.17 5.24 0.80
C SER A 148 21.87 6.18 -0.37
N SER A 149 20.70 6.03 -0.98
CA SER A 149 20.23 6.91 -2.06
C SER A 149 20.12 8.37 -1.58
N TRP A 150 19.56 8.60 -0.40
CA TRP A 150 19.46 9.92 0.21
C TRP A 150 20.82 10.57 0.48
N MET A 151 21.76 9.82 1.08
CA MET A 151 23.12 10.33 1.33
C MET A 151 23.86 10.63 0.03
N GLY A 152 23.69 9.79 -0.99
CA GLY A 152 24.22 10.02 -2.33
C GLY A 152 23.58 11.23 -3.02
N ALA A 153 22.29 11.46 -2.84
CA ALA A 153 21.57 12.61 -3.38
C ALA A 153 22.09 13.92 -2.77
N ASN A 154 22.28 13.96 -1.44
CA ASN A 154 22.86 15.12 -0.76
C ASN A 154 24.28 15.47 -1.27
N VAL A 155 25.08 14.46 -1.64
CA VAL A 155 26.40 14.70 -2.25
C VAL A 155 26.27 15.37 -3.62
N LEU A 156 25.35 14.90 -4.48
CA LEU A 156 25.16 15.45 -5.82
C LEU A 156 24.52 16.83 -5.77
N PHE A 157 23.57 17.03 -4.86
CA PHE A 157 22.90 18.30 -4.59
C PHE A 157 23.91 19.40 -4.23
N GLU A 158 24.84 19.13 -3.30
CA GLU A 158 25.87 20.09 -2.88
C GLU A 158 27.00 20.29 -3.92
N GLN A 159 27.12 19.37 -4.89
CA GLN A 159 28.05 19.53 -6.01
C GLN A 159 27.55 20.52 -7.05
N GLU A 160 26.22 20.71 -7.16
CA GLU A 160 25.58 21.68 -8.08
C GLU A 160 25.90 21.45 -9.58
N LYS A 161 26.37 20.24 -9.94
CA LYS A 161 26.75 19.87 -11.32
C LYS A 161 25.79 18.90 -11.97
N ASP A 162 25.30 17.93 -11.22
CA ASP A 162 24.47 16.83 -11.70
C ASP A 162 23.13 16.85 -10.96
N TRP A 163 22.26 17.78 -11.37
CA TRP A 163 20.93 17.95 -10.81
C TRP A 163 20.01 16.78 -11.15
N GLU A 164 20.23 16.12 -12.29
CA GLU A 164 19.47 14.97 -12.74
C GLU A 164 19.78 13.74 -11.89
N GLY A 165 21.07 13.43 -11.67
CA GLY A 165 21.50 12.36 -10.79
C GLY A 165 21.05 12.59 -9.34
N ALA A 166 21.09 13.84 -8.86
CA ALA A 166 20.56 14.20 -7.54
C ALA A 166 19.05 13.94 -7.46
N LEU A 167 18.28 14.40 -8.46
CA LEU A 167 16.84 14.23 -8.54
C LEU A 167 16.44 12.75 -8.57
N ASN A 168 17.11 11.94 -9.38
CA ASN A 168 16.84 10.51 -9.49
C ASN A 168 17.03 9.79 -8.15
N LYS A 169 18.09 10.11 -7.40
CA LYS A 169 18.33 9.54 -6.07
C LYS A 169 17.33 10.04 -5.01
N PHE A 170 16.93 11.31 -5.07
CA PHE A 170 15.87 11.82 -4.20
C PHE A 170 14.51 11.17 -4.49
N LEU A 171 14.15 11.02 -5.76
CA LEU A 171 12.92 10.35 -6.17
C LEU A 171 12.92 8.88 -5.76
N ARG A 172 14.05 8.18 -5.90
CA ARG A 172 14.18 6.79 -5.42
C ARG A 172 13.94 6.70 -3.91
N THR A 173 14.56 7.60 -3.15
CA THR A 173 14.36 7.70 -1.69
C THR A 173 12.89 7.98 -1.36
N ARG A 174 12.28 8.94 -2.06
CA ARG A 174 10.87 9.31 -1.90
C ARG A 174 9.97 8.10 -2.16
N THR A 175 10.12 7.41 -3.29
CA THR A 175 9.28 6.26 -3.66
C THR A 175 9.34 5.16 -2.61
N VAL A 176 10.52 4.84 -2.09
CA VAL A 176 10.64 3.81 -1.04
C VAL A 176 9.92 4.24 0.24
N TYR A 177 10.16 5.45 0.75
CA TYR A 177 9.49 5.90 1.98
C TYR A 177 8.00 6.17 1.81
N ASP A 178 7.55 6.63 0.65
CA ASP A 178 6.13 6.79 0.32
C ASP A 178 5.39 5.46 0.41
N GLN A 179 5.99 4.39 -0.13
CA GLN A 179 5.42 3.05 -0.08
C GLN A 179 5.51 2.43 1.32
N LEU A 180 6.64 2.62 2.03
CA LEU A 180 6.76 2.24 3.43
C LEU A 180 5.83 3.06 4.35
N SER A 181 5.32 4.23 3.92
CA SER A 181 4.34 5.00 4.68
C SER A 181 2.93 4.42 4.62
N GLN A 182 2.66 3.55 3.65
CA GLN A 182 1.38 2.85 3.50
C GLN A 182 1.33 1.57 4.34
N VAL A 183 2.48 1.12 4.86
CA VAL A 183 2.64 -0.20 5.48
C VAL A 183 3.42 -0.10 6.79
N GLY A 184 2.99 -0.84 7.81
CA GLY A 184 3.60 -0.85 9.14
C GLY A 184 2.85 -0.02 10.17
N ASP A 185 3.47 0.19 11.33
CA ASP A 185 2.83 0.81 12.49
C ASP A 185 2.59 2.31 12.29
N LEU A 186 1.59 2.89 12.96
CA LEU A 186 1.25 4.31 12.83
C LEU A 186 2.44 5.26 13.06
N GLU A 187 3.33 4.93 14.00
CA GLU A 187 4.56 5.71 14.25
C GLU A 187 5.52 5.63 13.06
N GLN A 188 5.69 4.45 12.46
CA GLN A 188 6.57 4.23 11.31
C GLN A 188 6.03 4.96 10.07
N GLN A 189 4.71 4.88 9.85
CA GLN A 189 4.04 5.58 8.76
C GLN A 189 4.23 7.10 8.89
N ALA A 190 4.07 7.65 10.09
CA ALA A 190 4.27 9.07 10.36
C ALA A 190 5.72 9.51 10.07
N LEU A 191 6.71 8.73 10.51
CA LEU A 191 8.13 9.01 10.25
C LEU A 191 8.47 8.96 8.76
N CYS A 192 7.87 8.02 8.01
CA CYS A 192 8.05 7.93 6.56
C CYS A 192 7.42 9.12 5.83
N ARG A 193 6.21 9.55 6.23
CA ARG A 193 5.56 10.77 5.70
C ARG A 193 6.39 12.02 5.97
N GLU A 194 6.85 12.20 7.21
CA GLU A 194 7.75 13.31 7.58
C GLU A 194 9.01 13.31 6.71
N ARG A 195 9.59 12.13 6.48
CA ARG A 195 10.77 11.99 5.62
C ARG A 195 10.48 12.36 4.17
N VAL A 196 9.32 12.01 3.62
CA VAL A 196 8.92 12.40 2.26
C VAL A 196 8.76 13.93 2.16
N GLU A 197 8.13 14.55 3.15
CA GLU A 197 7.95 16.01 3.21
C GLU A 197 9.29 16.77 3.28
N GLU A 198 10.27 16.24 4.03
CA GLU A 198 11.63 16.80 4.11
C GLU A 198 12.37 16.82 2.76
N LEU A 199 12.06 15.87 1.86
CA LEU A 199 12.71 15.75 0.55
C LEU A 199 12.14 16.74 -0.47
N GLU A 200 10.89 17.16 -0.29
CA GLU A 200 10.13 17.91 -1.29
C GLU A 200 10.78 19.26 -1.68
N PRO A 201 11.36 20.07 -0.75
CA PRO A 201 12.10 21.27 -1.12
C PRO A 201 13.32 20.97 -2.01
N SER A 202 14.07 19.92 -1.70
CA SER A 202 15.25 19.52 -2.48
C SER A 202 14.87 19.00 -3.87
N ILE A 203 13.77 18.23 -3.97
CA ILE A 203 13.22 17.74 -5.24
C ILE A 203 12.81 18.93 -6.13
N ARG A 204 12.00 19.85 -5.60
CA ARG A 204 11.55 21.05 -6.32
C ARG A 204 12.72 21.91 -6.78
N TYR A 205 13.76 22.07 -5.94
CA TYR A 205 14.95 22.83 -6.29
C TYR A 205 15.75 22.17 -7.43
N CYS A 206 15.92 20.84 -7.41
CA CYS A 206 16.57 20.12 -8.52
C CYS A 206 15.79 20.28 -9.82
N GLN A 207 14.46 20.14 -9.76
CA GLN A 207 13.57 20.32 -10.92
C GLN A 207 13.67 21.74 -11.50
N TYR A 208 13.65 22.77 -10.63
CA TYR A 208 13.80 24.15 -11.05
C TYR A 208 15.12 24.39 -11.79
N ASN A 209 16.24 23.88 -11.27
CA ASN A 209 17.55 24.03 -11.89
C ASN A 209 17.66 23.29 -13.23
N LEU A 210 17.06 22.09 -13.35
CA LEU A 210 17.00 21.36 -14.62
C LEU A 210 16.21 22.12 -15.68
N ASN A 211 15.05 22.66 -15.29
CA ASN A 211 14.21 23.46 -16.18
C ASN A 211 14.91 24.76 -16.61
N LYS A 212 15.65 25.39 -15.70
CA LYS A 212 16.46 26.59 -15.98
C LYS A 212 17.62 26.31 -16.95
N SER A 213 18.21 25.12 -16.90
CA SER A 213 19.30 24.69 -17.81
C SER A 213 18.81 24.21 -19.19
N GLY A 214 17.52 24.39 -19.52
CA GLY A 214 16.96 24.05 -20.83
C GLY A 214 16.42 22.61 -20.95
N GLY A 215 16.43 21.83 -19.86
CA GLY A 215 15.80 20.52 -19.82
C GLY A 215 14.29 20.66 -19.70
N LYS A 216 13.54 20.50 -20.80
CA LYS A 216 12.10 20.25 -20.74
C LYS A 216 11.89 18.81 -20.26
N THR A 217 11.95 18.61 -18.95
CA THR A 217 11.57 17.32 -18.36
C THR A 217 10.28 17.55 -17.59
N SER A 218 9.15 17.23 -18.21
CA SER A 218 7.87 17.26 -17.51
C SER A 218 7.85 16.20 -16.40
N MET A 219 7.04 16.42 -15.37
CA MET A 219 6.84 15.45 -14.28
C MET A 219 6.37 14.07 -14.80
N SER A 220 5.67 14.07 -15.94
CA SER A 220 5.25 12.90 -16.71
C SER A 220 6.43 12.20 -17.38
N ASP A 221 7.33 12.94 -18.05
CA ASP A 221 8.47 12.37 -18.78
C ASP A 221 9.46 11.66 -17.84
N LEU A 222 9.63 12.20 -16.62
CA LEU A 222 10.42 11.54 -15.58
C LEU A 222 9.71 10.30 -15.00
N LYS A 223 8.38 10.17 -15.05
CA LYS A 223 7.69 8.93 -14.67
C LYS A 223 7.81 7.88 -15.77
N ASP A 224 7.84 8.29 -17.03
CA ASP A 224 7.90 7.36 -18.17
C ASP A 224 9.32 6.84 -18.43
N LEU A 225 10.37 7.66 -18.26
CA LEU A 225 11.77 7.19 -18.29
C LEU A 225 12.14 6.23 -17.13
N LYS A 226 11.31 6.15 -16.08
CA LYS A 226 11.54 5.27 -14.91
C LYS A 226 11.19 3.81 -15.14
N SER A 227 10.55 3.46 -16.25
CA SER A 227 10.04 2.10 -16.51
C SER A 227 11.04 1.15 -17.19
N GLN A 228 12.29 1.57 -17.44
CA GLN A 228 13.20 0.82 -18.32
C GLN A 228 14.58 0.47 -17.71
N SER A 229 14.79 0.65 -16.40
CA SER A 229 16.06 0.28 -15.76
C SER A 229 15.93 -1.03 -14.99
N PRO A 230 16.80 -2.04 -15.23
CA PRO A 230 16.82 -3.29 -14.46
C PRO A 230 16.98 -3.08 -12.94
N ALA A 231 17.61 -1.97 -12.53
CA ALA A 231 17.73 -1.61 -11.12
C ALA A 231 16.41 -1.14 -10.49
N GLN A 232 15.49 -0.61 -11.31
CA GLN A 232 14.15 -0.19 -10.88
C GLN A 232 13.23 -1.42 -10.76
N ASP A 233 13.30 -2.38 -11.69
CA ASP A 233 12.54 -3.63 -11.60
C ASP A 233 12.94 -4.44 -10.36
N LEU A 234 14.25 -4.45 -10.04
CA LEU A 234 14.74 -5.04 -8.79
C LEU A 234 14.23 -4.30 -7.55
N LEU A 235 14.13 -2.97 -7.61
CA LEU A 235 13.57 -2.19 -6.51
C LEU A 235 12.07 -2.48 -6.33
N GLN A 236 11.33 -2.56 -7.43
CA GLN A 236 9.90 -2.78 -7.42
C GLN A 236 9.56 -4.19 -6.92
N SER A 237 10.28 -5.21 -7.36
CA SER A 237 10.15 -6.58 -6.84
C SER A 237 10.49 -6.69 -5.36
N LYS A 238 11.55 -6.02 -4.88
CA LYS A 238 11.86 -5.97 -3.44
C LYS A 238 10.78 -5.26 -2.65
N LEU A 239 10.23 -4.17 -3.18
CA LEU A 239 9.14 -3.44 -2.55
C LEU A 239 7.90 -4.32 -2.43
N GLU A 240 7.49 -4.97 -3.51
CA GLU A 240 6.37 -5.91 -3.52
C GLU A 240 6.60 -7.05 -2.50
N ALA A 241 7.81 -7.58 -2.39
CA ALA A 241 8.14 -8.60 -1.40
C ALA A 241 7.93 -8.11 0.04
N VAL A 242 8.36 -6.88 0.37
CA VAL A 242 8.14 -6.28 1.71
C VAL A 242 6.66 -6.03 1.98
N LEU A 243 5.92 -5.53 0.99
CA LEU A 243 4.48 -5.33 1.11
C LEU A 243 3.76 -6.67 1.37
N VAL A 244 4.18 -7.75 0.71
CA VAL A 244 3.63 -9.09 0.92
C VAL A 244 4.01 -9.66 2.29
N GLU A 245 5.24 -9.48 2.75
CA GLU A 245 5.68 -9.91 4.09
C GLU A 245 4.91 -9.20 5.20
N GLU A 246 4.71 -7.89 5.11
CA GLU A 246 3.95 -7.13 6.10
C GLU A 246 2.46 -7.48 6.09
N ARG A 247 1.86 -7.71 4.90
CA ARG A 247 0.48 -8.21 4.82
C ARG A 247 0.32 -9.58 5.47
N LYS A 248 1.31 -10.48 5.33
CA LYS A 248 1.33 -11.76 6.04
C LYS A 248 1.38 -11.57 7.54
N ARG A 249 2.22 -10.66 8.03
CA ARG A 249 2.30 -10.32 9.46
C ARG A 249 0.99 -9.73 9.99
N GLN A 250 0.34 -8.86 9.22
CA GLN A 250 -0.99 -8.32 9.55
C GLN A 250 -2.04 -9.43 9.56
N ALA A 251 -2.04 -10.33 8.57
CA ALA A 251 -2.94 -11.46 8.51
C ALA A 251 -2.77 -12.43 9.68
N GLU A 252 -1.54 -12.63 10.16
CA GLU A 252 -1.28 -13.44 11.36
C GLU A 252 -1.90 -12.82 12.62
N SER A 253 -1.87 -11.48 12.73
CA SER A 253 -2.45 -10.73 13.86
C SER A 253 -3.98 -10.66 13.84
N MET A 254 -4.59 -10.66 12.65
CA MET A 254 -6.04 -10.67 12.49
C MET A 254 -6.56 -12.07 12.77
N SER A 255 -7.32 -12.29 13.83
CA SER A 255 -7.89 -13.63 14.13
C SER A 255 -9.37 -13.78 13.75
N ALA A 256 -10.06 -12.66 13.54
CA ALA A 256 -11.49 -12.64 13.27
C ALA A 256 -11.90 -11.46 12.39
N ILE A 257 -13.03 -11.60 11.72
CA ILE A 257 -13.70 -10.54 10.95
C ILE A 257 -14.97 -10.11 11.68
N THR A 258 -15.35 -8.84 11.53
CA THR A 258 -16.64 -8.35 12.03
C THR A 258 -17.69 -8.48 10.94
N TRP A 259 -18.69 -9.32 11.15
CA TRP A 259 -19.81 -9.55 10.24
C TRP A 259 -21.12 -9.29 10.97
N GLN A 260 -21.88 -8.28 10.52
CA GLN A 260 -23.16 -7.86 11.11
C GLN A 260 -23.11 -7.69 12.65
N GLY A 261 -22.03 -7.08 13.15
CA GLY A 261 -21.79 -6.86 14.58
C GLY A 261 -21.29 -8.09 15.36
N ARG A 262 -21.13 -9.25 14.72
CA ARG A 262 -20.57 -10.47 15.31
C ARG A 262 -19.11 -10.65 14.91
N SER A 263 -18.32 -11.26 15.78
CA SER A 263 -16.94 -11.66 15.48
C SER A 263 -16.92 -13.08 14.93
N VAL A 264 -16.53 -13.24 13.67
CA VAL A 264 -16.39 -14.55 13.02
C VAL A 264 -14.91 -14.90 12.95
N PRO A 265 -14.45 -15.99 13.60
CA PRO A 265 -13.05 -16.37 13.59
C PRO A 265 -12.65 -16.88 12.20
N VAL A 266 -11.49 -16.45 11.71
CA VAL A 266 -10.93 -16.91 10.42
C VAL A 266 -9.57 -17.53 10.70
N ARG A 267 -9.51 -18.86 10.84
CA ARG A 267 -8.29 -19.56 11.23
C ARG A 267 -7.27 -19.63 10.08
N ASN A 268 -7.74 -19.82 8.85
CA ASN A 268 -6.88 -19.94 7.68
C ASN A 268 -6.20 -18.60 7.33
N ASN A 269 -4.87 -18.57 7.31
CA ASN A 269 -4.08 -17.38 6.98
C ASN A 269 -4.28 -16.95 5.51
N ALA A 270 -4.46 -17.89 4.58
CA ALA A 270 -4.72 -17.57 3.17
C ALA A 270 -6.04 -16.80 3.00
N THR A 271 -7.11 -17.22 3.69
CA THR A 271 -8.38 -16.50 3.69
C THR A 271 -8.24 -15.11 4.30
N ARG A 272 -7.51 -14.97 5.41
CA ARG A 272 -7.26 -13.68 6.06
C ARG A 272 -6.52 -12.70 5.14
N LEU A 273 -5.49 -13.17 4.45
CA LEU A 273 -4.75 -12.39 3.46
C LEU A 273 -5.66 -11.87 2.34
N CYS A 274 -6.50 -12.72 1.76
CA CYS A 274 -7.43 -12.33 0.72
C CYS A 274 -8.42 -11.25 1.19
N ILE A 275 -8.97 -11.39 2.41
CA ILE A 275 -9.90 -10.40 2.98
C ILE A 275 -9.18 -9.07 3.26
N LEU A 276 -7.97 -9.11 3.82
CA LEU A 276 -7.18 -7.90 4.06
C LEU A 276 -6.84 -7.15 2.78
N ASN A 277 -6.43 -7.87 1.73
CA ASN A 277 -6.17 -7.26 0.43
C ASN A 277 -7.42 -6.55 -0.13
N ALA A 278 -8.61 -7.13 0.05
CA ALA A 278 -9.84 -6.46 -0.34
C ALA A 278 -10.11 -5.20 0.51
N ASN A 279 -9.92 -5.28 1.83
CA ASN A 279 -10.11 -4.14 2.74
C ASN A 279 -9.14 -2.99 2.45
N ASP A 280 -7.91 -3.25 2.00
CA ASP A 280 -6.95 -2.21 1.58
C ASP A 280 -7.38 -1.48 0.30
N LEU A 281 -8.16 -2.15 -0.56
CA LEU A 281 -8.66 -1.61 -1.82
C LEU A 281 -9.95 -0.80 -1.64
N LEU A 282 -10.77 -1.11 -0.63
CA LEU A 282 -12.04 -0.42 -0.40
C LEU A 282 -11.90 1.10 -0.22
N PRO A 283 -10.98 1.65 0.59
CA PRO A 283 -10.79 3.11 0.71
C PRO A 283 -10.34 3.77 -0.60
N GLN A 284 -9.69 3.03 -1.49
CA GLN A 284 -9.25 3.56 -2.79
C GLN A 284 -10.44 3.81 -3.73
N LEU A 285 -11.56 3.09 -3.55
CA LEU A 285 -12.78 3.32 -4.32
C LEU A 285 -13.41 4.70 -4.06
N GLU A 286 -13.24 5.24 -2.85
CA GLU A 286 -13.76 6.56 -2.47
C GLU A 286 -12.91 7.71 -3.02
N GLN A 287 -11.60 7.47 -3.19
CA GLN A 287 -10.66 8.50 -3.67
C GLN A 287 -10.65 8.65 -5.19
N VAL A 288 -11.06 7.62 -5.92
CA VAL A 288 -11.11 7.61 -7.38
C VAL A 288 -12.48 8.12 -7.82
N GLU A 289 -12.55 9.06 -8.76
CA GLU A 289 -13.81 9.51 -9.35
C GLU A 289 -14.08 8.84 -10.71
N GLU A 290 -13.02 8.53 -11.46
CA GLU A 290 -13.11 7.99 -12.81
C GLU A 290 -13.73 6.58 -12.83
N TYR A 291 -14.81 6.41 -13.62
CA TYR A 291 -15.53 5.15 -13.76
C TYR A 291 -14.62 3.97 -14.17
N ALA A 292 -13.77 4.14 -15.17
CA ALA A 292 -12.93 3.06 -15.69
C ALA A 292 -11.88 2.58 -14.67
N GLN A 293 -11.44 3.47 -13.78
CA GLN A 293 -10.54 3.10 -12.69
C GLN A 293 -11.28 2.39 -11.55
N LYS A 294 -12.49 2.84 -11.21
CA LYS A 294 -13.37 2.14 -10.25
C LYS A 294 -13.69 0.72 -10.68
N GLU A 295 -13.98 0.50 -11.97
CA GLU A 295 -14.25 -0.83 -12.50
C GLU A 295 -13.05 -1.78 -12.28
N LYS A 296 -11.84 -1.34 -12.61
CA LYS A 296 -10.61 -2.12 -12.39
C LYS A 296 -10.35 -2.42 -10.90
N LEU A 297 -10.74 -1.53 -10.00
CA LEU A 297 -10.63 -1.76 -8.56
C LEU A 297 -11.64 -2.81 -8.10
N PHE A 298 -12.88 -2.77 -8.58
CA PHE A 298 -13.87 -3.81 -8.31
C PHE A 298 -13.42 -5.19 -8.80
N ASP A 299 -12.82 -5.28 -10.00
CA ASP A 299 -12.28 -6.56 -10.50
C ASP A 299 -11.24 -7.16 -9.54
N LYS A 300 -10.34 -6.33 -9.00
CA LYS A 300 -9.34 -6.77 -8.02
C LYS A 300 -9.97 -7.21 -6.70
N ILE A 301 -11.00 -6.49 -6.24
CA ILE A 301 -11.76 -6.81 -5.02
C ILE A 301 -12.49 -8.15 -5.20
N PHE A 302 -13.12 -8.38 -6.35
CA PHE A 302 -13.78 -9.64 -6.66
C PHE A 302 -12.82 -10.82 -6.65
N ILE A 303 -11.65 -10.69 -7.30
CA ILE A 303 -10.61 -11.73 -7.26
C ILE A 303 -10.26 -12.08 -5.81
N CYS A 304 -10.07 -11.07 -4.95
CA CYS A 304 -9.74 -11.29 -3.53
C CYS A 304 -10.84 -12.05 -2.79
N TYR A 305 -12.11 -11.64 -2.92
CA TYR A 305 -13.21 -12.33 -2.23
C TYR A 305 -13.53 -13.70 -2.82
N GLU A 306 -13.40 -13.90 -4.14
CA GLU A 306 -13.57 -15.21 -4.77
C GLU A 306 -12.50 -16.19 -4.32
N ASP A 307 -11.23 -15.75 -4.24
CA ASP A 307 -10.14 -16.55 -3.70
C ASP A 307 -10.37 -16.86 -2.22
N ALA A 308 -10.80 -15.88 -1.41
CA ALA A 308 -11.15 -16.10 -0.01
C ALA A 308 -12.24 -17.17 0.13
N ARG A 309 -13.33 -17.06 -0.64
CA ARG A 309 -14.45 -18.02 -0.64
C ARG A 309 -14.01 -19.41 -1.07
N LYS A 310 -13.16 -19.50 -2.11
CA LYS A 310 -12.59 -20.76 -2.58
C LYS A 310 -11.78 -21.45 -1.48
N GLN A 311 -10.95 -20.70 -0.74
CA GLN A 311 -10.18 -21.26 0.38
C GLN A 311 -11.10 -21.78 1.51
N VAL A 312 -12.09 -20.99 1.91
CA VAL A 312 -13.04 -21.41 2.97
C VAL A 312 -13.80 -22.67 2.56
N ARG A 313 -14.30 -22.75 1.32
CA ARG A 313 -15.02 -23.94 0.82
C ARG A 313 -14.14 -25.17 0.71
N ALA A 314 -12.85 -24.99 0.37
CA ALA A 314 -11.89 -26.08 0.39
C ALA A 314 -11.70 -26.62 1.82
N ASP A 315 -11.64 -25.73 2.82
CA ASP A 315 -11.52 -26.13 4.22
C ASP A 315 -12.79 -26.82 4.76
N ILE A 316 -13.98 -26.32 4.39
CA ILE A 316 -15.26 -26.99 4.68
C ILE A 316 -15.26 -28.42 4.11
N SER A 317 -14.78 -28.58 2.87
CA SER A 317 -14.73 -29.88 2.20
C SER A 317 -13.74 -30.84 2.86
N ARG A 318 -12.59 -30.34 3.34
CA ARG A 318 -11.61 -31.13 4.11
C ARG A 318 -12.19 -31.61 5.45
N LEU A 319 -12.92 -30.74 6.14
CA LEU A 319 -13.57 -31.04 7.42
C LEU A 319 -14.83 -31.90 7.30
N ALA A 320 -15.35 -32.15 6.09
CA ALA A 320 -16.53 -33.00 5.88
C ALA A 320 -16.32 -34.46 6.36
N SER A 321 -15.07 -34.90 6.49
CA SER A 321 -14.69 -36.24 6.97
C SER A 321 -14.50 -36.34 8.48
N ALA A 322 -14.37 -35.22 9.19
CA ALA A 322 -14.20 -35.19 10.64
C ALA A 322 -15.54 -35.41 11.34
N ARG A 323 -15.60 -36.33 12.31
CA ARG A 323 -16.80 -36.63 13.11
C ARG A 323 -16.56 -36.32 14.58
N GLY A 324 -17.56 -35.75 15.25
CA GLY A 324 -17.53 -35.41 16.67
C GLY A 324 -17.91 -33.94 16.92
N ALA A 325 -18.25 -33.62 18.18
CA ALA A 325 -18.76 -32.29 18.56
C ALA A 325 -17.79 -31.13 18.24
N GLU A 326 -16.47 -31.36 18.35
CA GLU A 326 -15.46 -30.37 17.96
C GLU A 326 -15.40 -30.16 16.43
N GLY A 327 -15.63 -31.22 15.65
CA GLY A 327 -15.71 -31.14 14.19
C GLY A 327 -16.95 -30.39 13.71
N ASP A 328 -18.10 -30.61 14.37
CA ASP A 328 -19.34 -29.91 14.09
C ASP A 328 -19.24 -28.41 14.41
N ALA A 329 -18.60 -28.05 15.53
CA ALA A 329 -18.31 -26.66 15.89
C ALA A 329 -17.37 -25.98 14.88
N ALA A 330 -16.27 -26.63 14.50
CA ALA A 330 -15.34 -26.12 13.49
C ALA A 330 -16.00 -25.94 12.11
N ARG A 331 -16.93 -26.84 11.76
CA ARG A 331 -17.70 -26.74 10.52
C ARG A 331 -18.67 -25.57 10.54
N ALA A 332 -19.36 -25.34 11.66
CA ALA A 332 -20.24 -24.19 11.83
C ALA A 332 -19.46 -22.87 11.75
N GLU A 333 -18.27 -22.79 12.34
CA GLU A 333 -17.37 -21.61 12.21
C GLU A 333 -17.01 -21.33 10.75
N LEU A 334 -16.61 -22.35 9.98
CA LEU A 334 -16.27 -22.18 8.57
C LEU A 334 -17.48 -21.85 7.70
N GLN A 335 -18.66 -22.40 8.01
CA GLN A 335 -19.91 -22.03 7.33
C GLN A 335 -20.27 -20.57 7.59
N ALA A 336 -20.08 -20.08 8.82
CA ALA A 336 -20.25 -18.66 9.13
C ALA A 336 -19.24 -17.79 8.37
N ALA A 337 -17.99 -18.24 8.23
CA ALA A 337 -16.99 -17.55 7.41
C ALA A 337 -17.35 -17.54 5.91
N ASP A 338 -17.86 -18.64 5.34
CA ASP A 338 -18.30 -18.69 3.93
C ASP A 338 -19.50 -17.77 3.71
N ALA A 339 -20.45 -17.73 4.65
CA ALA A 339 -21.60 -16.83 4.60
C ALA A 339 -21.15 -15.36 4.64
N ALA A 340 -20.26 -15.00 5.57
CA ALA A 340 -19.71 -13.65 5.69
C ALA A 340 -18.98 -13.21 4.41
N VAL A 341 -18.06 -14.04 3.87
CA VAL A 341 -17.35 -13.71 2.63
C VAL A 341 -18.30 -13.64 1.43
N THR A 342 -19.32 -14.49 1.39
CA THR A 342 -20.35 -14.45 0.34
C THR A 342 -21.14 -13.16 0.41
N GLU A 343 -21.53 -12.71 1.60
CA GLU A 343 -22.21 -11.43 1.77
C GLU A 343 -21.34 -10.25 1.32
N MET A 344 -20.06 -10.21 1.73
CA MET A 344 -19.11 -9.17 1.28
C MET A 344 -18.98 -9.13 -0.25
N LEU A 345 -18.96 -10.29 -0.91
CA LEU A 345 -18.94 -10.40 -2.36
C LEU A 345 -20.25 -9.88 -2.99
N VAL A 346 -21.40 -10.25 -2.44
CA VAL A 346 -22.72 -9.79 -2.93
C VAL A 346 -22.87 -8.28 -2.75
N THR A 347 -22.49 -7.73 -1.60
CA THR A 347 -22.50 -6.28 -1.35
C THR A 347 -21.60 -5.53 -2.33
N SER A 348 -20.38 -6.04 -2.58
CA SER A 348 -19.47 -5.46 -3.57
C SER A 348 -20.03 -5.55 -4.99
N THR A 349 -20.74 -6.65 -5.31
CA THR A 349 -21.41 -6.84 -6.60
C THR A 349 -22.56 -5.86 -6.80
N ILE A 350 -23.36 -5.63 -5.75
CA ILE A 350 -24.44 -4.63 -5.75
C ILE A 350 -23.84 -3.24 -5.97
N ALA A 351 -22.77 -2.88 -5.25
CA ALA A 351 -22.10 -1.59 -5.39
C ALA A 351 -21.56 -1.37 -6.83
N ARG A 352 -20.85 -2.35 -7.40
CA ARG A 352 -20.36 -2.30 -8.78
C ARG A 352 -21.49 -2.21 -9.79
N ASN A 353 -22.56 -2.98 -9.63
CA ASN A 353 -23.69 -2.95 -10.56
C ASN A 353 -24.50 -1.65 -10.46
N LYS A 354 -24.61 -1.04 -9.27
CA LYS A 354 -25.16 0.32 -9.14
C LYS A 354 -24.31 1.34 -9.88
N LEU A 355 -22.98 1.27 -9.76
CA LEU A 355 -22.07 2.13 -10.52
C LEU A 355 -22.19 1.95 -12.04
N LEU A 356 -22.29 0.70 -12.50
CA LEU A 356 -22.50 0.38 -13.91
C LEU A 356 -23.87 0.90 -14.40
N PHE A 357 -24.90 0.75 -13.58
CA PHE A 357 -26.24 1.24 -13.85
C PHE A 357 -26.26 2.76 -14.02
N THR A 358 -25.71 3.53 -13.07
CA THR A 358 -25.64 5.00 -13.18
C THR A 358 -24.83 5.46 -14.38
N HIS A 359 -23.71 4.78 -14.67
CA HIS A 359 -22.91 5.05 -15.87
C HIS A 359 -23.71 4.84 -17.17
N HIS A 360 -24.48 3.75 -17.26
CA HIS A 360 -25.33 3.46 -18.42
C HIS A 360 -26.52 4.43 -18.54
N GLN A 361 -27.11 4.87 -17.41
CA GLN A 361 -28.13 5.90 -17.41
C GLN A 361 -27.59 7.21 -18.00
N ALA A 362 -26.42 7.66 -17.56
CA ALA A 362 -25.78 8.88 -18.08
C ALA A 362 -25.48 8.80 -19.58
N GLN A 363 -25.10 7.62 -20.08
CA GLN A 363 -24.89 7.43 -21.52
C GLN A 363 -26.18 7.45 -22.34
N LEU A 364 -27.32 7.07 -21.76
CA LEU A 364 -28.63 7.09 -22.43
C LEU A 364 -29.34 8.45 -22.36
N ALA A 365 -28.88 9.36 -21.50
CA ALA A 365 -29.43 10.71 -21.35
C ALA A 365 -29.38 11.54 -22.65
N PRO A 366 -30.29 12.51 -22.84
CA PRO A 366 -30.32 13.37 -24.02
C PRO A 366 -29.00 14.13 -24.26
N PRO A 367 -28.69 14.52 -25.52
CA PRO A 367 -27.42 15.19 -25.85
C PRO A 367 -27.14 16.49 -25.08
N GLU A 368 -28.17 17.20 -24.62
CA GLU A 368 -28.05 18.44 -23.83
C GLU A 368 -27.41 18.19 -22.45
N GLU A 369 -27.57 16.99 -21.88
CA GLU A 369 -26.99 16.59 -20.58
C GLU A 369 -25.63 15.88 -20.74
N ARG A 370 -25.29 15.39 -21.95
CA ARG A 370 -24.00 14.71 -22.24
C ARG A 370 -22.80 15.66 -22.35
N ALA A 371 -23.04 16.97 -22.50
CA ALA A 371 -21.99 17.95 -22.80
C ALA A 371 -21.03 18.25 -21.63
N ALA A 372 -21.27 17.71 -20.43
CA ALA A 372 -20.43 17.93 -19.26
C ALA A 372 -19.24 16.96 -19.14
N GLU A 373 -19.25 15.81 -19.82
CA GLU A 373 -18.17 14.83 -19.75
C GLU A 373 -17.45 14.71 -21.10
N GLY A 374 -16.21 15.18 -21.12
CA GLY A 374 -15.36 15.35 -22.31
C GLY A 374 -15.36 14.14 -23.26
N GLY A 375 -15.48 14.45 -24.55
CA GLY A 375 -15.58 13.47 -25.61
C GLY A 375 -14.31 12.65 -25.86
N GLY A 376 -14.52 11.47 -26.44
CA GLY A 376 -13.46 10.66 -27.03
C GLY A 376 -13.65 9.17 -26.78
N GLU A 377 -14.32 8.51 -27.73
CA GLU A 377 -14.09 7.15 -28.25
C GLU A 377 -15.42 6.48 -28.65
N LYS A 378 -15.37 5.66 -29.70
CA LYS A 378 -16.48 4.84 -30.19
C LYS A 378 -16.86 3.78 -29.15
N LYS A 379 -17.52 4.17 -28.06
CA LYS A 379 -18.07 3.23 -27.07
C LYS A 379 -19.32 2.57 -27.65
N ALA A 380 -19.47 1.27 -27.37
CA ALA A 380 -20.64 0.50 -27.75
C ALA A 380 -21.91 1.23 -27.29
N LYS A 381 -22.87 1.41 -28.19
CA LYS A 381 -24.12 2.11 -27.91
C LYS A 381 -24.89 1.30 -26.87
N VAL A 382 -24.86 1.75 -25.60
CA VAL A 382 -25.65 1.17 -24.51
C VAL A 382 -27.12 1.17 -24.91
N LYS A 383 -27.80 0.05 -24.67
CA LYS A 383 -29.20 -0.10 -25.00
C LYS A 383 -30.06 -0.05 -23.74
N VAL A 384 -31.33 0.30 -23.91
CA VAL A 384 -32.30 0.30 -22.80
C VAL A 384 -32.50 -1.12 -22.26
N GLU A 385 -32.39 -2.15 -23.10
CA GLU A 385 -32.38 -3.56 -22.68
C GLU A 385 -31.30 -3.88 -21.64
N ASP A 386 -30.14 -3.22 -21.72
CA ASP A 386 -29.03 -3.48 -20.79
C ASP A 386 -29.39 -2.98 -19.38
N LEU A 387 -30.07 -1.83 -19.27
CA LEU A 387 -30.56 -1.29 -18.00
C LEU A 387 -31.64 -2.17 -17.36
N VAL A 388 -32.51 -2.78 -18.17
CA VAL A 388 -33.51 -3.76 -17.66
C VAL A 388 -32.80 -4.98 -17.07
N ARG A 389 -31.83 -5.56 -17.79
CA ARG A 389 -31.05 -6.71 -17.32
C ARG A 389 -30.24 -6.39 -16.06
N LEU A 390 -29.64 -5.21 -16.00
CA LEU A 390 -28.94 -4.73 -14.81
C LEU A 390 -29.89 -4.58 -13.62
N SER A 391 -31.10 -4.07 -13.84
CA SER A 391 -32.12 -3.95 -12.79
C SER A 391 -32.54 -5.33 -12.27
N ASP A 392 -32.76 -6.31 -13.17
CA ASP A 392 -33.08 -7.69 -12.80
C ASP A 392 -31.97 -8.33 -11.94
N ASN A 393 -30.71 -8.15 -12.35
CA ASN A 393 -29.56 -8.65 -11.61
C ASN A 393 -29.41 -7.98 -10.23
N LEU A 394 -29.62 -6.66 -10.16
CA LEU A 394 -29.58 -5.92 -8.90
C LEU A 394 -30.70 -6.34 -7.95
N LEU A 395 -31.92 -6.53 -8.44
CA LEU A 395 -33.05 -7.02 -7.66
C LEU A 395 -32.79 -8.42 -7.12
N THR A 396 -32.24 -9.32 -7.94
CA THR A 396 -31.88 -10.68 -7.51
C THR A 396 -30.82 -10.65 -6.40
N ASN A 397 -29.80 -9.80 -6.53
CA ASN A 397 -28.75 -9.68 -5.52
C ASN A 397 -29.25 -9.04 -4.22
N LEU A 398 -30.12 -8.03 -4.30
CA LEU A 398 -30.72 -7.38 -3.13
C LEU A 398 -31.65 -8.31 -2.38
N GLY A 399 -32.48 -9.10 -3.08
CA GLY A 399 -33.33 -10.10 -2.46
C GLY A 399 -32.52 -11.15 -1.71
N GLY A 400 -31.44 -11.66 -2.32
CA GLY A 400 -30.52 -12.58 -1.64
C GLY A 400 -29.82 -11.96 -0.42
N LEU A 401 -29.49 -10.67 -0.47
CA LEU A 401 -28.92 -9.94 0.67
C LEU A 401 -29.96 -9.78 1.79
N ALA A 402 -31.20 -9.41 1.46
CA ALA A 402 -32.29 -9.26 2.41
C ALA A 402 -32.59 -10.58 3.15
N ASP A 403 -32.63 -11.71 2.41
CA ASP A 403 -32.79 -13.04 2.98
C ASP A 403 -31.64 -13.39 3.94
N SER A 404 -30.39 -13.05 3.58
CA SER A 404 -29.21 -13.24 4.44
C SER A 404 -29.34 -12.46 5.75
N VAL A 405 -29.68 -11.17 5.66
CA VAL A 405 -29.88 -10.26 6.80
C VAL A 405 -30.98 -10.77 7.74
N LEU A 406 -32.07 -11.31 7.20
CA LEU A 406 -33.15 -11.88 8.00
C LEU A 406 -32.71 -13.17 8.70
N ALA A 407 -32.00 -14.06 8.01
CA ALA A 407 -31.55 -15.35 8.56
C ALA A 407 -30.56 -15.19 9.72
N THR A 408 -29.78 -14.13 9.72
CA THR A 408 -28.75 -13.86 10.74
C THR A 408 -29.26 -12.99 11.88
N GLY A 409 -30.47 -12.43 11.78
CA GLY A 409 -31.04 -11.51 12.76
C GLY A 409 -30.41 -10.12 12.69
N GLY A 410 -30.10 -9.64 11.48
CA GLY A 410 -29.63 -8.27 11.25
C GLY A 410 -30.65 -7.20 11.66
N SER A 411 -30.21 -5.94 11.71
CA SER A 411 -31.07 -4.85 12.17
C SER A 411 -32.29 -4.66 11.26
N ALA A 412 -33.42 -4.27 11.86
CA ALA A 412 -34.62 -3.90 11.12
C ALA A 412 -34.33 -2.80 10.07
N ASP A 413 -33.37 -1.91 10.38
CA ASP A 413 -32.94 -0.82 9.51
C ASP A 413 -32.23 -1.30 8.23
N ALA A 414 -31.46 -2.39 8.31
CA ALA A 414 -30.77 -2.96 7.15
C ALA A 414 -31.75 -3.68 6.21
N ALA A 415 -32.73 -4.38 6.78
CA ALA A 415 -33.82 -4.99 6.01
C ALA A 415 -34.70 -3.92 5.33
N ALA A 416 -35.00 -2.83 6.05
CA ALA A 416 -35.73 -1.69 5.49
C ALA A 416 -34.96 -1.03 4.33
N GLU A 417 -33.63 -0.93 4.42
CA GLU A 417 -32.79 -0.41 3.34
C GLU A 417 -32.89 -1.24 2.07
N CYS A 418 -32.76 -2.56 2.20
CA CYS A 418 -32.86 -3.47 1.06
C CYS A 418 -34.22 -3.33 0.38
N ALA A 419 -35.30 -3.28 1.18
CA ALA A 419 -36.66 -3.11 0.67
C ALA A 419 -36.88 -1.77 -0.05
N ALA A 420 -36.29 -0.67 0.44
CA ALA A 420 -36.36 0.64 -0.22
C ALA A 420 -35.61 0.64 -1.55
N GLN A 421 -34.42 0.04 -1.58
CA GLN A 421 -33.61 -0.08 -2.79
C GLN A 421 -34.29 -0.99 -3.84
N GLU A 422 -34.92 -2.08 -3.42
CA GLU A 422 -35.72 -2.95 -4.28
C GLU A 422 -36.92 -2.23 -4.89
N ALA A 423 -37.63 -1.41 -4.09
CA ALA A 423 -38.74 -0.61 -4.59
C ALA A 423 -38.28 0.39 -5.65
N ALA A 424 -37.19 1.11 -5.39
CA ALA A 424 -36.61 2.06 -6.34
C ALA A 424 -36.18 1.38 -7.65
N LEU A 425 -35.45 0.27 -7.57
CA LEU A 425 -34.99 -0.47 -8.76
C LEU A 425 -36.14 -1.11 -9.53
N SER A 426 -37.18 -1.58 -8.85
CA SER A 426 -38.41 -2.07 -9.50
C SER A 426 -39.09 -0.97 -10.31
N GLY A 427 -39.10 0.27 -9.77
CA GLY A 427 -39.58 1.46 -10.49
C GLY A 427 -38.76 1.75 -11.74
N TRP A 428 -37.43 1.79 -11.61
CA TRP A 428 -36.53 2.00 -12.74
C TRP A 428 -36.68 0.91 -13.82
N ARG A 429 -36.77 -0.35 -13.41
CA ARG A 429 -37.00 -1.47 -14.33
C ARG A 429 -38.29 -1.29 -15.13
N ALA A 430 -39.38 -0.93 -14.45
CA ALA A 430 -40.68 -0.68 -15.10
C ALA A 430 -40.60 0.51 -16.07
N TYR A 431 -39.88 1.57 -15.71
CA TYR A 431 -39.62 2.71 -16.59
C TYR A 431 -38.87 2.32 -17.87
N TYR A 432 -37.77 1.57 -17.77
CA TYR A 432 -37.00 1.16 -18.94
C TYR A 432 -37.75 0.14 -19.82
N LEU A 433 -38.54 -0.74 -19.21
CA LEU A 433 -39.47 -1.59 -19.97
C LEU A 433 -40.50 -0.74 -20.73
N ALA A 434 -41.07 0.29 -20.10
CA ALA A 434 -42.01 1.19 -20.76
C ALA A 434 -41.37 1.89 -21.98
N GLN A 435 -40.12 2.34 -21.84
CA GLN A 435 -39.37 2.95 -22.94
C GLN A 435 -39.17 1.96 -24.10
N MET A 436 -38.80 0.71 -23.82
CA MET A 436 -38.71 -0.34 -24.85
C MET A 436 -40.05 -0.61 -25.55
N HIS A 437 -41.17 -0.61 -24.82
CA HIS A 437 -42.51 -0.78 -25.40
C HIS A 437 -42.93 0.42 -26.25
N THR A 438 -42.52 1.64 -25.84
CA THR A 438 -42.73 2.87 -26.60
C THR A 438 -42.00 2.81 -27.93
N ASP A 439 -40.73 2.40 -27.94
CA ASP A 439 -39.92 2.25 -29.16
C ASP A 439 -40.49 1.21 -30.13
N ARG A 440 -41.27 0.25 -29.62
CA ARG A 440 -41.97 -0.78 -30.41
C ARG A 440 -43.38 -0.38 -30.85
N GLY A 441 -43.87 0.81 -30.47
CA GLY A 441 -45.22 1.29 -30.77
C GLY A 441 -46.34 0.71 -29.90
N ALA A 442 -46.01 -0.03 -28.85
CA ALA A 442 -46.95 -0.63 -27.89
C ALA A 442 -47.30 0.38 -26.78
N LEU A 443 -48.05 1.43 -27.13
CA LEU A 443 -48.27 2.59 -26.26
C LEU A 443 -49.16 2.29 -25.03
N ALA A 444 -50.10 1.34 -25.15
CA ALA A 444 -50.97 0.96 -24.03
C ALA A 444 -50.18 0.25 -22.92
N GLU A 445 -49.33 -0.70 -23.31
CA GLU A 445 -48.42 -1.42 -22.43
C GLU A 445 -47.39 -0.48 -21.80
N ALA A 446 -46.83 0.44 -22.59
CA ALA A 446 -45.92 1.46 -22.09
C ALA A 446 -46.59 2.36 -21.03
N TYR A 447 -47.82 2.81 -21.26
CA TYR A 447 -48.58 3.62 -20.30
C TYR A 447 -48.81 2.90 -18.97
N LEU A 448 -49.21 1.62 -19.02
CA LEU A 448 -49.41 0.80 -17.82
C LEU A 448 -48.09 0.62 -17.04
N LEU A 449 -46.98 0.36 -17.75
CA LEU A 449 -45.66 0.22 -17.14
C LEU A 449 -45.16 1.52 -16.48
N LEU A 450 -45.45 2.69 -17.07
CA LEU A 450 -45.17 3.98 -16.42
C LEU A 450 -45.98 4.19 -15.14
N GLY A 451 -47.24 3.74 -15.11
CA GLY A 451 -48.06 3.74 -13.90
C GLY A 451 -47.46 2.85 -12.80
N VAL A 452 -46.97 1.66 -13.16
CA VAL A 452 -46.23 0.76 -12.25
C VAL A 452 -44.95 1.42 -11.75
N ALA A 453 -44.19 2.07 -12.64
CA ALA A 453 -42.96 2.78 -12.27
C ALA A 453 -43.24 3.89 -11.24
N ALA A 454 -44.29 4.69 -11.45
CA ALA A 454 -44.70 5.75 -10.54
C ALA A 454 -45.13 5.21 -9.17
N ALA A 455 -45.87 4.10 -9.13
CA ALA A 455 -46.28 3.46 -7.88
C ALA A 455 -45.08 2.96 -7.06
N HIS A 456 -44.10 2.33 -7.71
CA HIS A 456 -42.87 1.87 -7.07
C HIS A 456 -41.98 3.03 -6.60
N ALA A 457 -41.90 4.12 -7.36
CA ALA A 457 -41.19 5.33 -6.95
C ALA A 457 -41.84 5.97 -5.71
N GLY A 458 -43.18 6.05 -5.67
CA GLY A 458 -43.91 6.52 -4.49
C GLY A 458 -43.69 5.64 -3.26
N LYS A 459 -43.66 4.32 -3.43
CA LYS A 459 -43.32 3.37 -2.36
C LYS A 459 -41.90 3.59 -1.83
N ALA A 460 -40.92 3.75 -2.72
CA ALA A 460 -39.53 4.00 -2.33
C ALA A 460 -39.38 5.32 -1.58
N ALA A 461 -40.02 6.39 -2.04
CA ALA A 461 -40.01 7.70 -1.38
C ALA A 461 -40.62 7.63 0.04
N ALA A 462 -41.76 6.96 0.20
CA ALA A 462 -42.38 6.78 1.52
C ALA A 462 -41.50 5.96 2.48
N GLN A 463 -40.76 4.97 1.96
CA GLN A 463 -39.83 4.16 2.76
C GLN A 463 -38.57 4.94 3.18
N GLU A 464 -38.06 5.83 2.33
CA GLU A 464 -36.99 6.77 2.64
C GLU A 464 -37.43 7.82 3.69
N GLU A 465 -38.61 8.43 3.52
CA GLU A 465 -39.16 9.41 4.48
C GLU A 465 -39.38 8.81 5.87
N ALA A 466 -39.84 7.55 5.94
CA ALA A 466 -40.01 6.83 7.20
C ALA A 466 -38.68 6.55 7.93
N ARG A 467 -37.54 6.64 7.23
CA ARG A 467 -36.20 6.38 7.77
C ARG A 467 -35.59 7.60 8.49
N GLY A 468 -36.09 8.81 8.21
CA GLY A 468 -35.56 10.07 8.76
C GLY A 468 -34.17 10.44 8.21
N PRO A 469 -33.70 11.69 8.36
CA PRO A 469 -32.35 12.07 7.98
C PRO A 469 -31.35 11.44 8.97
N GLY A 470 -30.58 10.47 8.48
CA GLY A 470 -29.47 9.85 9.20
C GLY A 470 -28.22 10.71 9.25
#